data_AF-A0A6V7M8J6-F1
#
_entry.id   AF-A0A6V7M8J6-F1
#
_cell.length_a   1.000
_cell.length_b   1.000
_cell.length_c   1.000
_cell.angle_alpha   90.00
_cell.angle_beta   90.00
_cell.angle_gamma   90.00
#
_symmetry.space_group_name_H-M   'P 1'
#
loop_
_entity.id
_entity.type
_entity.pdbx_description
1 polymer ?
#
loop_
_entity_poly.entity_id
_entity_poly.type
_entity_poly.pdbx_seq_one_letter_code
_entity_poly.pdbx_strand_id
1 'polypeptide(L)' 'GNVGIVLFNHSDTEFKVLPGDRVAQLICEKIAYPQLVEEQTLDDTERGEGGFGSTGV' A
#
# COMPACT_ATOMS: atom_id res chain seq x y z
N GLY A 1 -20.72 4.82 2.20
CA GLY A 1 -20.38 6.25 2.37
C GLY A 1 -19.83 6.80 1.07
N ASN A 2 -19.46 8.08 1.03
CA ASN A 2 -18.81 8.68 -0.15
C ASN A 2 -17.37 8.18 -0.29
N VAL A 3 -16.91 7.95 -1.52
CA VAL A 3 -15.53 7.62 -1.84
C VAL A 3 -14.77 8.91 -2.10
N GLY A 4 -13.78 9.21 -1.25
CA GLY A 4 -12.90 10.37 -1.40
C GLY A 4 -11.53 9.97 -1.95
N ILE A 5 -10.86 10.90 -2.61
CA ILE A 5 -9.49 10.74 -3.12
C ILE A 5 -8.59 11.66 -2.29
N VAL A 6 -7.60 11.09 -1.60
CA VAL A 6 -6.57 11.85 -0.89
C VAL A 6 -5.41 12.08 -1.87
N LEU A 7 -5.19 13.34 -2.24
CA LEU A 7 -4.11 13.72 -3.14
C LEU A 7 -2.93 14.27 -2.34
N PHE A 8 -1.73 13.77 -2.61
CA PHE A 8 -0.49 14.36 -2.16
C PHE A 8 0.17 15.05 -3.35
N ASN A 9 0.35 16.36 -3.26
CA ASN A 9 1.18 17.09 -4.19
C ASN A 9 2.59 17.23 -3.58
N HIS A 10 3.58 16.59 -4.19
CA HIS A 10 4.97 16.63 -3.75
C HIS A 10 5.80 17.73 -4.43
N SER A 11 5.18 18.59 -5.25
CA SER A 11 5.84 19.77 -5.83
C SER A 11 5.70 21.02 -4.95
N ASP A 12 6.55 22.01 -5.21
CA ASP A 12 6.45 23.35 -4.62
C ASP A 12 5.47 24.27 -5.38
N THR A 13 4.60 23.71 -6.21
CA THR A 13 3.68 24.45 -7.08
C THR A 13 2.25 24.04 -6.83
N GLU A 14 1.31 24.98 -6.96
CA GLU A 14 -0.11 24.67 -6.82
C GLU A 14 -0.59 23.75 -7.95
N PHE A 15 -1.40 22.75 -7.59
CA PHE A 15 -2.08 21.87 -8.55
C PHE A 15 -3.59 22.04 -8.43
N LYS A 16 -4.22 22.58 -9.47
CA LYS A 16 -5.67 22.85 -9.50
C LYS A 16 -6.40 21.67 -10.11
N VAL A 17 -7.35 21.10 -9.36
CA VAL A 17 -8.29 20.09 -9.86
C VAL A 17 -9.60 20.78 -10.23
N LEU A 18 -10.08 20.56 -11.45
CA LEU A 18 -11.37 21.06 -11.93
C LEU A 18 -12.43 19.95 -11.90
N PRO A 19 -13.73 20.31 -11.81
CA PRO A 19 -14.80 19.33 -11.95
C PRO A 19 -14.70 18.58 -13.28
N GLY A 20 -14.67 17.24 -13.20
CA GLY A 20 -14.54 16.35 -14.36
C GLY A 20 -13.12 15.85 -14.63
N ASP A 21 -12.10 16.39 -13.96
CA ASP A 21 -10.74 15.90 -14.10
C ASP A 21 -10.60 14.48 -13.53
N ARG A 22 -9.91 13.62 -14.27
CA ARG A 22 -9.54 12.27 -13.80
C ARG A 22 -8.29 12.38 -12.94
N VAL A 23 -8.43 12.25 -11.62
CA VAL A 23 -7.34 12.47 -10.64
C VAL A 23 -6.84 11.20 -9.93
N ALA A 24 -7.51 10.07 -10.12
CA ALA A 24 -7.07 8.76 -9.64
C ALA A 24 -7.71 7.64 -10.46
N GLN A 25 -7.33 6.39 -10.17
CA GLN A 25 -7.94 5.19 -10.71
C GLN A 25 -8.25 4.21 -9.57
N LEU A 26 -9.38 3.52 -9.66
CA LEU A 26 -9.77 2.50 -8.70
C LEU A 26 -9.26 1.14 -9.17
N ILE A 27 -8.61 0.39 -8.29
CA ILE A 27 -8.20 -0.99 -8.54
C ILE A 27 -8.95 -1.90 -7.58
N CYS A 28 -9.63 -2.92 -8.11
CA CYS A 28 -10.32 -3.94 -7.32
C CYS A 28 -9.36 -5.10 -7.03
N GLU A 29 -8.52 -4.93 -6.00
CA GLU A 29 -7.55 -5.95 -5.61
C GLU A 29 -8.21 -7.16 -4.94
N LYS A 30 -7.72 -8.37 -5.28
CA LYS A 30 -8.16 -9.60 -4.64
C LYS A 30 -7.48 -9.73 -3.28
N ILE A 31 -8.26 -9.95 -2.23
CA ILE A 31 -7.76 -10.14 -0.86
C ILE A 31 -8.30 -11.42 -0.24
N ALA A 32 -7.63 -11.87 0.83
CA ALA A 32 -8.09 -12.95 1.71
C ALA A 32 -8.48 -12.38 3.07
N TYR A 33 -9.42 -13.05 3.75
CA TYR A 33 -9.81 -12.77 5.13
C TYR A 33 -9.44 -13.96 6.02
N PRO A 34 -8.14 -14.16 6.32
CA PRO A 34 -7.72 -15.27 7.16
C PRO A 34 -8.15 -15.05 8.61
N GLN A 35 -8.33 -16.14 9.34
CA GLN A 35 -8.40 -16.08 10.79
C GLN A 35 -6.98 -15.99 11.35
N LEU A 36 -6.76 -15.10 12.31
CA LEU A 36 -5.51 -15.01 13.03
C LEU A 36 -5.41 -16.19 14.00
N VAL A 37 -4.28 -16.87 13.99
CA VAL A 37 -3.94 -17.96 14.91
C VAL A 37 -2.66 -17.54 15.62
N GLU A 38 -2.71 -17.52 16.95
CA GLU A 38 -1.56 -17.19 17.79
C GLU A 38 -0.68 -18.43 17.95
N GLU A 39 0.62 -18.27 17.74
CA GLU A 39 1.64 -19.31 17.88
C GLU A 39 2.84 -18.75 18.64
N GLN A 40 3.56 -19.59 19.38
CA GLN A 40 4.74 -19.15 20.14
C GLN A 40 5.93 -18.84 19.22
N THR A 41 6.06 -19.57 18.12
CA THR A 41 7.14 -19.46 17.13
C THR A 41 6.61 -19.79 15.73
N LEU A 42 7.28 -19.26 14.70
CA LEU A 42 7.04 -19.61 13.29
C LEU A 42 8.21 -20.45 12.76
N ASP A 43 7.98 -21.18 11.67
CA ASP A 43 9.03 -21.95 10.99
C ASP A 43 10.10 -21.04 10.35
N ASP A 44 11.35 -21.52 10.35
CA ASP A 44 12.44 -20.84 9.64
C ASP A 44 12.25 -20.88 8.11
N THR A 45 12.74 -19.85 7.43
CA THR A 45 12.76 -19.77 5.96
C THR A 45 14.13 -19.31 5.49
N GLU A 46 14.47 -19.55 4.22
CA GLU A 46 15.72 -19.07 3.61
C GLU A 46 15.92 -17.55 3.77
N ARG A 47 14.83 -16.78 3.79
CA ARG A 47 14.85 -15.33 3.96
C ARG A 47 15.08 -14.89 5.41
N GLY A 48 14.60 -15.67 6.38
CA GLY A 48 14.66 -15.35 7.81
C GLY A 48 14.21 -13.92 8.14
N GLU A 49 15.00 -13.23 8.98
CA GLU A 49 14.77 -11.85 9.42
C GLU A 49 15.22 -10.78 8.39
N GLY A 50 15.65 -11.18 7.19
CA GLY A 50 16.12 -10.24 6.17
C GLY A 50 15.06 -9.20 5.78
N GLY A 51 15.47 -7.95 5.57
CA GLY A 51 14.59 -6.84 5.19
C GLY A 51 15.39 -5.61 4.78
N PHE A 52 14.70 -4.54 4.36
CA PHE A 52 15.32 -3.22 4.14
C PHE A 52 16.56 -3.23 3.22
N GLY A 53 16.48 -3.92 2.08
CA GLY A 53 17.62 -4.01 1.16
C GLY A 53 18.71 -5.00 1.61
N SER A 54 18.36 -5.99 2.43
CA SER A 54 19.29 -7.05 2.90
C SER A 54 19.95 -7.87 1.80
N THR A 55 19.43 -7.83 0.57
CA THR A 55 20.03 -8.47 -0.61
C THR A 55 21.09 -7.61 -1.29
N GLY A 56 21.38 -6.41 -0.77
CA GLY A 56 22.29 -5.44 -1.37
C GLY A 56 21.71 -4.70 -2.57
N VAL A 57 22.61 -4.04 -3.30
CA VAL A 57 22.38 -3.39 -4.61
C VAL A 57 22.96 -4.26 -5.71
#